data_AF-A0A2L0PNP3-F1
#
_entry.id   AF-A0A2L0PNP3-F1
#
_cell.length_a   1.000
_cell.length_b   1.000
_cell.length_c   1.000
_cell.angle_alpha   90.00
_cell.angle_beta   90.00
_cell.angle_gamma   90.00
#
_symmetry.space_group_name_H-M   'P 1'
#
loop_
_entity.id
_entity.type
_entity.pdbx_description
1 polymer ?
#
loop_
_entity_poly.entity_id
_entity_poly.type
_entity_poly.pdbx_seq_one_letter_code
_entity_poly.pdbx_strand_id
1 'polypeptide(L)'
;MTTSITLTVLGCGSSSGCPVINCDCDTCQSNAPQNKRSRCSAWIQSDDASIIIDTGTDFRSQALREKIPRVDAVLYTHPHADHLNGLDDLRAFCYKQQAAIPIYGHRYTLSNIESRFDYAFLQPIKFWDKPVLKAHRLQDAQTVIGLPVQAFEVPHGRWTVSAFRIGNIAWLTDLNDISDEVIAQLQGLDYLFLDCLMDKPYPSHLSVEQSFAFAKRIGAKQTYLIHMTHSLEYHALQARCPENVFVAYDGLKVTSVL
;
A
#
# COMPACT_ATOMS: atom_id res chain seq x y z
N MET A 1 -0.89 -23.97 15.52
CA MET A 1 -0.98 -23.84 14.06
C MET A 1 -0.24 -22.56 13.71
N THR A 2 0.67 -22.60 12.75
CA THR A 2 1.40 -21.41 12.27
C THR A 2 0.50 -20.61 11.35
N THR A 3 0.31 -19.32 11.61
CA THR A 3 -0.54 -18.45 10.77
C THR A 3 0.26 -17.97 9.57
N SER A 4 -0.21 -18.24 8.35
CA SER A 4 0.39 -17.70 7.13
C SER A 4 -0.23 -16.34 6.77
N ILE A 5 0.61 -15.38 6.41
CA ILE A 5 0.20 -14.08 5.87
C ILE A 5 0.60 -14.01 4.41
N THR A 6 -0.35 -13.73 3.54
CA THR A 6 -0.10 -13.44 2.12
C THR A 6 -0.33 -11.96 1.84
N LEU A 7 0.63 -11.31 1.19
CA LEU A 7 0.47 -9.96 0.64
C LEU A 7 0.34 -10.05 -0.88
N THR A 8 -0.71 -9.45 -1.41
CA THR A 8 -0.88 -9.18 -2.85
C THR A 8 -0.66 -7.70 -3.12
N VAL A 9 0.24 -7.36 -4.05
CA VAL A 9 0.41 -5.99 -4.54
C VAL A 9 -0.78 -5.66 -5.43
N LEU A 10 -1.68 -4.80 -4.96
CA LEU A 10 -2.83 -4.37 -5.74
C LEU A 10 -2.41 -3.38 -6.81
N GLY A 11 -1.52 -2.45 -6.47
CA GLY A 11 -0.87 -1.55 -7.41
C GLY A 11 0.54 -1.22 -6.95
N CYS A 12 1.44 -0.99 -7.91
CA CYS A 12 2.82 -0.54 -7.64
C CYS A 12 3.19 0.77 -8.36
N GLY A 13 2.21 1.46 -8.95
CA GLY A 13 2.42 2.71 -9.66
C GLY A 13 2.40 3.93 -8.75
N SER A 14 3.00 5.02 -9.23
CA SER A 14 2.87 6.33 -8.60
C SER A 14 1.44 6.90 -8.73
N SER A 15 1.22 8.10 -8.19
CA SER A 15 -0.06 8.81 -8.24
C SER A 15 -0.74 8.89 -9.63
N SER A 16 0.05 9.01 -10.70
CA SER A 16 -0.42 9.06 -12.09
C SER A 16 -0.74 7.69 -12.69
N GLY A 17 -0.30 6.60 -12.04
CA GLY A 17 -0.27 5.26 -12.64
C GLY A 17 0.69 5.14 -13.82
N CYS A 18 0.67 3.98 -14.48
CA CYS A 18 1.31 3.77 -15.76
C CYS A 18 0.40 2.87 -16.63
N PRO A 19 0.01 3.27 -17.85
CA PRO A 19 0.41 4.50 -18.56
C PRO A 19 -0.10 5.79 -17.91
N VAL A 20 0.67 6.87 -18.09
CA VAL A 20 0.28 8.23 -17.70
C VAL A 20 -0.63 8.83 -18.76
N ILE A 21 -1.69 9.54 -18.35
CA ILE A 21 -2.59 10.27 -19.26
C ILE A 21 -1.77 11.21 -20.17
N ASN A 22 -2.00 11.10 -21.49
CA ASN A 22 -1.33 11.90 -22.53
C ASN A 22 0.20 11.73 -22.61
N CYS A 23 0.73 10.55 -22.28
CA CYS A 23 2.14 10.25 -22.44
C CYS A 23 2.39 9.14 -23.48
N ASP A 24 3.30 9.43 -24.43
CA ASP A 24 3.69 8.54 -25.51
C ASP A 24 5.08 7.90 -25.33
N CYS A 25 5.63 7.87 -24.11
CA CYS A 25 6.94 7.23 -23.89
C CYS A 25 6.86 5.69 -24.02
N ASP A 26 8.01 5.06 -24.25
CA ASP A 26 8.14 3.62 -24.46
C ASP A 26 7.49 2.79 -23.33
N THR A 27 7.64 3.20 -22.07
CA THR A 27 7.01 2.51 -20.93
C THR A 27 5.48 2.60 -20.98
N CYS A 28 4.92 3.77 -21.30
CA CYS A 28 3.48 3.98 -21.42
C CYS A 28 2.88 3.23 -22.61
N GLN A 29 3.64 3.09 -23.70
CA GLN A 29 3.23 2.35 -24.90
C GLN A 29 3.55 0.85 -24.82
N SER A 30 4.21 0.41 -23.74
CA SER A 30 4.65 -0.97 -23.57
C SER A 30 3.45 -1.93 -23.48
N ASN A 31 3.55 -3.05 -24.21
CA ASN A 31 2.61 -4.16 -24.09
C ASN A 31 2.94 -5.09 -22.89
N ALA A 32 4.10 -4.91 -22.24
CA ALA A 32 4.47 -5.71 -21.09
C ALA A 32 3.51 -5.43 -19.93
N PRO A 33 2.81 -6.45 -19.38
CA PRO A 33 1.82 -6.23 -18.33
C PRO A 33 2.42 -5.61 -17.06
N GLN A 34 3.71 -5.83 -16.78
CA GLN A 34 4.41 -5.28 -15.62
C GLN A 34 4.64 -3.76 -15.69
N ASN A 35 4.53 -3.17 -16.88
CA ASN A 35 4.53 -1.71 -17.06
C ASN A 35 3.14 -1.10 -16.90
N LYS A 36 2.08 -1.91 -16.80
CA LYS A 36 0.73 -1.44 -16.48
C LYS A 36 0.57 -1.46 -14.97
N ARG A 37 0.62 -0.27 -14.35
CA ARG A 37 0.67 -0.08 -12.90
C ARG A 37 -0.50 0.79 -12.45
N SER A 38 -1.39 0.22 -11.66
CA SER A 38 -2.38 0.98 -10.91
C SER A 38 -1.75 1.65 -9.69
N ARG A 39 -2.46 2.63 -9.09
CA ARG A 39 -1.97 3.36 -7.90
C ARG A 39 -1.63 2.40 -6.75
N CYS A 40 -0.58 2.77 -6.01
CA CYS A 40 0.01 1.98 -4.93
C CYS A 40 -1.03 1.52 -3.88
N SER A 41 -1.15 0.21 -3.67
CA SER A 41 -2.05 -0.40 -2.69
C SER A 41 -1.69 -1.87 -2.48
N ALA A 42 -2.07 -2.45 -1.34
CA ALA A 42 -1.84 -3.86 -1.04
C ALA A 42 -3.05 -4.52 -0.39
N TRP A 43 -3.12 -5.84 -0.54
CA TRP A 43 -4.10 -6.69 0.14
C TRP A 43 -3.38 -7.75 0.97
N ILE A 44 -3.60 -7.72 2.28
CA ILE A 44 -3.07 -8.65 3.25
C ILE A 44 -4.13 -9.67 3.62
N GLN A 45 -3.75 -10.95 3.62
CA GLN A 45 -4.64 -12.07 3.87
C GLN A 45 -4.04 -13.04 4.88
N SER A 46 -4.86 -13.55 5.78
CA SER A 46 -4.65 -14.80 6.50
C SER A 46 -5.93 -15.63 6.45
N ASP A 47 -5.97 -16.76 7.16
CA ASP A 47 -7.17 -17.61 7.22
C ASP A 47 -8.40 -16.82 7.71
N ASP A 48 -8.20 -15.90 8.65
CA ASP A 48 -9.29 -15.16 9.32
C ASP A 48 -9.35 -13.67 8.96
N ALA A 49 -8.34 -13.13 8.26
CA ALA A 49 -8.20 -11.70 8.01
C ALA A 49 -8.08 -11.34 6.53
N SER A 50 -8.72 -10.23 6.15
CA SER A 50 -8.63 -9.56 4.85
C SER A 50 -8.47 -8.05 5.07
N ILE A 51 -7.25 -7.55 4.99
CA ILE A 51 -6.91 -6.15 5.28
C ILE A 51 -6.41 -5.48 4.01
N ILE A 52 -6.94 -4.31 3.69
CA ILE A 52 -6.46 -3.48 2.58
C ILE A 52 -5.51 -2.40 3.12
N ILE A 53 -4.42 -2.13 2.42
CA ILE A 53 -3.60 -0.94 2.62
C ILE A 53 -3.90 0.04 1.50
N ASP A 54 -4.49 1.19 1.85
CA ASP A 54 -4.97 2.25 0.97
C ASP A 54 -6.06 1.83 -0.04
N THR A 55 -7.00 2.73 -0.30
CA THR A 55 -8.10 2.53 -1.27
C THR A 55 -8.07 3.65 -2.30
N GLY A 56 -7.04 3.61 -3.12
CA GLY A 56 -6.80 4.55 -4.20
C GLY A 56 -7.87 4.55 -5.27
N THR A 57 -7.73 5.44 -6.25
CA THR A 57 -8.70 5.59 -7.36
C THR A 57 -8.95 4.28 -8.12
N ASP A 58 -7.96 3.38 -8.16
CA ASP A 58 -8.06 2.10 -8.88
C ASP A 58 -8.64 0.95 -8.03
N PHE A 59 -9.01 1.20 -6.77
CA PHE A 59 -9.40 0.15 -5.81
C PHE A 59 -10.46 -0.80 -6.35
N ARG A 60 -11.51 -0.29 -7.00
CA ARG A 60 -12.53 -1.14 -7.65
C ARG A 60 -11.91 -2.10 -8.67
N SER A 61 -11.08 -1.60 -9.57
CA SER A 61 -10.45 -2.41 -10.62
C SER A 61 -9.47 -3.42 -10.02
N GLN A 62 -8.71 -3.02 -9.00
CA GLN A 62 -7.81 -3.89 -8.25
C GLN A 62 -8.57 -5.02 -7.54
N ALA A 63 -9.66 -4.68 -6.83
CA ALA A 63 -10.51 -5.64 -6.13
C ALA A 63 -11.17 -6.65 -7.07
N LEU A 64 -11.60 -6.20 -8.26
CA LEU A 64 -12.16 -7.08 -9.29
C LEU A 64 -11.09 -8.00 -9.90
N ARG A 65 -9.89 -7.46 -10.19
CA ARG A 65 -8.76 -8.24 -10.75
C ARG A 65 -8.35 -9.36 -9.81
N GLU A 66 -8.18 -9.06 -8.53
CA GLU A 66 -7.77 -10.04 -7.51
C GLU A 66 -8.93 -10.84 -6.91
N LYS A 67 -10.18 -10.55 -7.33
CA LYS A 67 -11.40 -11.20 -6.84
C LYS A 67 -11.51 -11.17 -5.32
N ILE A 68 -11.24 -10.01 -4.72
CA ILE A 68 -11.27 -9.83 -3.26
C ILE A 68 -12.68 -10.18 -2.74
N PRO A 69 -12.83 -11.21 -1.89
CA PRO A 69 -14.14 -11.71 -1.52
C PRO A 69 -14.80 -10.92 -0.40
N ARG A 70 -13.99 -10.28 0.46
CA ARG A 70 -14.36 -9.63 1.72
C ARG A 70 -13.28 -8.60 2.13
N VAL A 71 -13.63 -7.59 2.91
CA VAL A 71 -12.68 -6.60 3.48
C VAL A 71 -13.05 -6.38 4.93
N ASP A 72 -12.13 -6.72 5.83
CA ASP A 72 -12.36 -6.69 7.28
C ASP A 72 -11.77 -5.44 7.94
N ALA A 73 -10.76 -4.84 7.34
CA ALA A 73 -10.19 -3.57 7.78
C ALA A 73 -9.46 -2.86 6.62
N VAL A 74 -9.27 -1.56 6.77
CA VAL A 74 -8.39 -0.76 5.90
C VAL A 74 -7.37 -0.03 6.74
N LEU A 75 -6.09 -0.14 6.38
CA LEU A 75 -5.00 0.68 6.90
C LEU A 75 -4.73 1.79 5.88
N TYR A 76 -4.75 3.05 6.32
CA TYR A 76 -4.40 4.18 5.47
C TYR A 76 -3.02 4.72 5.83
N THR A 77 -2.17 4.87 4.80
CA THR A 77 -0.85 5.49 4.93
C THR A 77 -1.01 7.00 5.14
N HIS A 78 -1.72 7.68 4.23
CA HIS A 78 -1.94 9.12 4.24
C HIS A 78 -3.06 9.56 3.28
N PRO A 79 -3.53 10.82 3.33
CA PRO A 79 -4.77 11.21 2.64
C PRO A 79 -4.59 11.77 1.22
N HIS A 80 -3.48 11.46 0.52
CA HIS A 80 -3.36 11.83 -0.89
C HIS A 80 -4.38 11.08 -1.77
N ALA A 81 -4.71 11.67 -2.91
CA ALA A 81 -5.81 11.23 -3.77
C ALA A 81 -5.64 9.79 -4.28
N ASP A 82 -4.43 9.43 -4.63
CA ASP A 82 -4.01 8.13 -5.12
C ASP A 82 -4.10 7.01 -4.08
N HIS A 83 -4.17 7.33 -2.79
CA HIS A 83 -4.33 6.37 -1.70
C HIS A 83 -5.75 6.31 -1.12
N LEU A 84 -6.61 7.27 -1.49
CA LEU A 84 -7.89 7.47 -0.80
C LEU A 84 -9.13 7.59 -1.69
N ASN A 85 -9.01 8.04 -2.95
CA ASN A 85 -10.18 8.42 -3.74
C ASN A 85 -11.06 7.26 -4.26
N GLY A 86 -10.73 6.00 -3.96
CA GLY A 86 -11.60 4.84 -4.20
C GLY A 86 -12.35 4.36 -2.96
N LEU A 87 -12.29 5.10 -1.84
CA LEU A 87 -12.92 4.72 -0.57
C LEU A 87 -14.42 4.39 -0.71
N ASP A 88 -15.16 5.06 -1.60
CA ASP A 88 -16.60 4.81 -1.78
C ASP A 88 -16.90 3.37 -2.19
N ASP A 89 -16.01 2.73 -2.96
CA ASP A 89 -16.19 1.34 -3.43
C ASP A 89 -16.18 0.31 -2.28
N LEU A 90 -15.75 0.69 -1.07
CA LEU A 90 -15.93 -0.12 0.14
C LEU A 90 -17.41 -0.45 0.41
N ARG A 91 -18.36 0.33 -0.14
CA ARG A 91 -19.80 0.04 -0.07
C ARG A 91 -20.15 -1.37 -0.51
N ALA A 92 -19.47 -1.92 -1.51
CA ALA A 92 -19.76 -3.26 -2.02
C ALA A 92 -19.50 -4.34 -0.96
N PHE A 93 -18.44 -4.13 -0.16
CA PHE A 93 -18.08 -5.02 0.94
C PHE A 93 -18.99 -4.81 2.15
N CYS A 94 -19.30 -3.55 2.52
CA CYS A 94 -20.31 -3.26 3.56
C CYS A 94 -21.67 -3.89 3.22
N TYR A 95 -22.12 -3.75 1.98
CA TYR A 95 -23.36 -4.37 1.48
C TYR A 95 -23.33 -5.89 1.58
N LYS A 96 -22.26 -6.53 1.13
CA LYS A 96 -22.17 -7.99 1.15
C LYS A 96 -22.03 -8.55 2.57
N GLN A 97 -21.27 -7.88 3.43
CA GLN A 97 -20.96 -8.33 4.79
C GLN A 97 -22.01 -7.89 5.81
N GLN A 98 -22.88 -6.92 5.46
CA GLN A 98 -23.82 -6.27 6.37
C GLN A 98 -23.13 -5.76 7.65
N ALA A 99 -21.92 -5.21 7.47
CA ALA A 99 -21.06 -4.78 8.56
C ALA A 99 -20.29 -3.51 8.20
N ALA A 100 -20.08 -2.67 9.21
CA ALA A 100 -19.21 -1.51 9.09
C ALA A 100 -17.74 -1.97 9.02
N ILE A 101 -16.95 -1.33 8.18
CA ILE A 101 -15.53 -1.65 8.02
C ILE A 101 -14.71 -0.71 8.92
N PRO A 102 -13.94 -1.24 9.88
CA PRO A 102 -12.98 -0.43 10.64
C PRO A 102 -11.87 0.06 9.71
N ILE A 103 -11.58 1.35 9.79
CA ILE A 103 -10.45 1.98 9.10
C ILE A 103 -9.46 2.47 10.14
N TYR A 104 -8.18 2.39 9.80
CA TYR A 104 -7.08 2.78 10.67
C TYR A 104 -6.20 3.81 9.98
N GLY A 105 -5.84 4.86 10.69
CA GLY A 105 -4.94 5.89 10.16
C GLY A 105 -4.39 6.78 11.26
N HIS A 106 -3.37 7.57 10.92
CA HIS A 106 -2.94 8.68 11.76
C HIS A 106 -4.08 9.70 11.93
N ARG A 107 -4.08 10.47 13.02
CA ARG A 107 -5.16 11.44 13.34
C ARG A 107 -5.44 12.38 12.16
N TYR A 108 -4.37 12.91 11.57
CA TYR A 108 -4.48 13.81 10.43
C TYR A 108 -5.14 13.15 9.21
N THR A 109 -4.77 11.90 8.90
CA THR A 109 -5.36 11.11 7.83
C THR A 109 -6.85 10.88 8.08
N LEU A 110 -7.23 10.41 9.27
CA LEU A 110 -8.62 10.15 9.61
C LEU A 110 -9.50 11.40 9.57
N SER A 111 -9.01 12.54 10.09
CA SER A 111 -9.76 13.80 10.01
C SER A 111 -9.98 14.26 8.55
N ASN A 112 -9.02 14.00 7.66
CA ASN A 112 -9.19 14.30 6.24
C ASN A 112 -10.25 13.38 5.59
N ILE A 113 -10.24 12.10 5.96
CA ILE A 113 -11.23 11.12 5.49
C ILE A 113 -12.64 11.50 5.96
N GLU A 114 -12.79 11.77 7.26
CA GLU A 114 -14.07 12.20 7.87
C GLU A 114 -14.61 13.49 7.24
N SER A 115 -13.73 14.42 6.86
CA SER A 115 -14.14 15.67 6.21
C SER A 115 -14.54 15.51 4.74
N ARG A 116 -13.92 14.60 3.99
CA ARG A 116 -14.16 14.43 2.53
C ARG A 116 -15.24 13.40 2.22
N PHE A 117 -15.42 12.43 3.12
CA PHE A 117 -16.31 11.29 2.98
C PHE A 117 -17.21 11.17 4.21
N ASP A 118 -17.70 12.29 4.74
CA ASP A 118 -18.54 12.38 5.94
C ASP A 118 -19.74 11.41 5.90
N TYR A 119 -20.37 11.26 4.75
CA TYR A 119 -21.48 10.34 4.51
C TYR A 119 -21.11 8.88 4.81
N ALA A 120 -19.85 8.48 4.68
CA ALA A 120 -19.36 7.14 4.99
C ALA A 120 -19.42 6.81 6.49
N PHE A 121 -19.54 7.81 7.36
CA PHE A 121 -19.59 7.65 8.81
C PHE A 121 -21.01 7.72 9.39
N LEU A 122 -22.01 8.01 8.56
CA LEU A 122 -23.42 7.93 8.97
C LEU A 122 -23.82 6.47 9.25
N GLN A 123 -24.79 6.28 10.15
CA GLN A 123 -25.34 4.97 10.49
C GLN A 123 -25.82 4.21 9.24
N PRO A 124 -25.72 2.87 9.21
CA PRO A 124 -26.21 2.08 8.11
C PRO A 124 -27.73 2.23 7.98
N ILE A 125 -28.23 2.29 6.75
CA ILE A 125 -29.64 2.05 6.45
C ILE A 125 -29.83 0.60 6.03
N LYS A 126 -31.08 0.15 5.96
CA LYS A 126 -31.44 -1.24 5.58
C LYS A 126 -30.78 -1.73 4.29
N PHE A 127 -30.48 -0.82 3.35
CA PHE A 127 -29.96 -1.15 2.02
C PHE A 127 -28.44 -1.18 1.91
N TRP A 128 -27.69 -0.64 2.90
CA TRP A 128 -26.22 -0.54 2.82
C TRP A 128 -25.71 0.06 1.48
N ASP A 129 -26.36 1.12 1.03
CA ASP A 129 -26.16 1.79 -0.26
C ASP A 129 -24.98 2.77 -0.27
N LYS A 130 -24.12 2.73 0.74
CA LYS A 130 -22.94 3.57 0.94
C LYS A 130 -21.91 2.83 1.79
N PRO A 131 -20.63 3.23 1.78
CA PRO A 131 -19.69 2.75 2.79
C PRO A 131 -20.19 3.11 4.19
N VAL A 132 -19.89 2.22 5.13
CA VAL A 132 -20.15 2.44 6.57
C VAL A 132 -18.85 2.15 7.28
N LEU A 133 -18.17 3.20 7.73
CA LEU A 133 -16.81 3.12 8.24
C LEU A 133 -16.77 3.46 9.73
N LYS A 134 -15.82 2.86 10.43
CA LYS A 134 -15.49 3.19 11.83
C LYS A 134 -14.03 3.60 11.91
N ALA A 135 -13.76 4.85 12.27
CA ALA A 135 -12.40 5.35 12.39
C ALA A 135 -11.75 4.85 13.69
N HIS A 136 -10.55 4.29 13.57
CA HIS A 136 -9.70 3.86 14.67
C HIS A 136 -8.33 4.50 14.51
N ARG A 137 -7.87 5.27 15.49
CA ARG A 137 -6.52 5.84 15.46
C ARG A 137 -5.49 4.71 15.45
N LEU A 138 -4.49 4.80 14.58
CA LEU A 138 -3.32 3.92 14.62
C LEU A 138 -2.56 4.10 15.94
N GLN A 139 -2.11 2.98 16.50
CA GLN A 139 -1.15 2.89 17.58
C GLN A 139 0.16 2.32 17.02
N ASP A 140 1.29 2.60 17.68
CA ASP A 140 2.61 2.14 17.24
C ASP A 140 2.67 0.61 17.06
N ALA A 141 1.99 -0.13 17.93
CA ALA A 141 1.77 -1.56 17.78
C ALA A 141 0.37 -1.96 18.27
N GLN A 142 -0.36 -2.74 17.47
CA GLN A 142 -1.69 -3.24 17.81
C GLN A 142 -2.04 -4.50 17.02
N THR A 143 -3.09 -5.20 17.43
CA THR A 143 -3.68 -6.29 16.64
C THR A 143 -4.83 -5.75 15.79
N VAL A 144 -4.79 -5.99 14.47
CA VAL A 144 -5.85 -5.63 13.54
C VAL A 144 -6.37 -6.92 12.89
N ILE A 145 -7.65 -7.25 13.15
CA ILE A 145 -8.28 -8.49 12.65
C ILE A 145 -7.39 -9.73 12.89
N GLY A 146 -6.85 -9.87 14.10
CA GLY A 146 -6.00 -11.00 14.48
C GLY A 146 -4.55 -10.95 13.98
N LEU A 147 -4.17 -9.97 13.15
CA LEU A 147 -2.80 -9.81 12.68
C LEU A 147 -2.03 -8.77 13.51
N PRO A 148 -0.76 -9.03 13.88
CA PRO A 148 0.08 -8.04 14.55
C PRO A 148 0.50 -6.97 13.53
N VAL A 149 0.16 -5.71 13.81
CA VAL A 149 0.50 -4.56 12.99
C VAL A 149 1.34 -3.60 13.82
N GLN A 150 2.53 -3.28 13.34
CA GLN A 150 3.32 -2.15 13.79
C GLN A 150 3.20 -1.02 12.78
N ALA A 151 3.00 0.20 13.25
CA ALA A 151 2.91 1.39 12.44
C ALA A 151 4.08 2.33 12.75
N PHE A 152 4.67 2.90 11.70
CA PHE A 152 5.78 3.85 11.80
C PHE A 152 5.39 5.16 11.16
N GLU A 153 5.85 6.26 11.75
CA GLU A 153 5.80 7.57 11.14
C GLU A 153 7.07 7.79 10.31
N VAL A 154 6.91 8.03 9.01
CA VAL A 154 8.00 8.27 8.06
C VAL A 154 7.81 9.59 7.30
N PRO A 155 8.89 10.32 6.97
CA PRO A 155 8.81 11.59 6.27
C PRO A 155 8.45 11.40 4.79
N HIS A 156 7.52 12.24 4.33
CA HIS A 156 7.05 12.38 2.96
C HIS A 156 7.09 13.86 2.55
N GLY A 157 8.29 14.35 2.22
CA GLY A 157 8.59 15.75 1.98
C GLY A 157 8.38 16.58 3.24
N ARG A 158 7.31 17.38 3.27
CA ARG A 158 6.92 18.18 4.45
C ARG A 158 5.89 17.49 5.33
N TRP A 159 5.44 16.30 4.94
CA TRP A 159 4.40 15.54 5.61
C TRP A 159 5.03 14.37 6.36
N THR A 160 4.27 13.84 7.30
CA THR A 160 4.57 12.56 7.95
C THR A 160 3.45 11.60 7.59
N VAL A 161 3.81 10.42 7.10
CA VAL A 161 2.87 9.38 6.66
C VAL A 161 3.09 8.10 7.45
N SER A 162 2.13 7.19 7.39
CA SER A 162 2.24 5.89 8.06
C SER A 162 2.83 4.83 7.14
N ALA A 163 3.81 4.09 7.64
CA ALA A 163 4.28 2.82 7.09
C ALA A 163 3.91 1.66 8.02
N PHE A 164 3.90 0.42 7.51
CA PHE A 164 3.41 -0.73 8.27
C PHE A 164 4.39 -1.89 8.26
N ARG A 165 4.49 -2.61 9.39
CA ARG A 165 5.00 -3.99 9.46
C ARG A 165 3.88 -4.90 9.95
N ILE A 166 3.56 -5.93 9.17
CA ILE A 166 2.56 -6.95 9.49
C ILE A 166 3.26 -8.31 9.53
N GLY A 167 3.49 -8.82 10.74
CA GLY A 167 4.38 -9.97 10.94
C GLY A 167 5.79 -9.70 10.43
N ASN A 168 6.27 -10.50 9.48
CA ASN A 168 7.59 -10.33 8.83
C ASN A 168 7.51 -9.69 7.44
N ILE A 169 6.41 -8.99 7.14
CA ILE A 169 6.22 -8.21 5.91
C ILE A 169 6.15 -6.73 6.26
N ALA A 170 6.87 -5.86 5.54
CA ALA A 170 6.78 -4.42 5.71
C ALA A 170 6.35 -3.71 4.42
N TRP A 171 5.52 -2.67 4.55
CA TRP A 171 4.99 -1.84 3.47
C TRP A 171 5.28 -0.37 3.73
N LEU A 172 6.22 0.18 2.96
CA LEU A 172 6.81 1.50 3.12
C LEU A 172 6.71 2.26 1.77
N THR A 173 5.56 2.86 1.48
CA THR A 173 5.35 3.73 0.30
C THR A 173 5.45 5.20 0.70
N ASP A 174 5.70 6.08 -0.27
CA ASP A 174 5.57 7.54 -0.13
C ASP A 174 6.46 8.11 0.98
N LEU A 175 7.76 7.85 0.89
CA LEU A 175 8.71 8.38 1.86
C LEU A 175 10.02 8.83 1.20
N ASN A 176 10.73 9.78 1.80
CA ASN A 176 12.03 10.24 1.31
C ASN A 176 13.20 9.99 2.28
N ASP A 177 12.93 9.42 3.46
CA ASP A 177 13.95 9.04 4.44
C ASP A 177 13.39 8.01 5.44
N ILE A 178 14.27 7.24 6.09
CA ILE A 178 13.92 6.28 7.14
C ILE A 178 14.95 6.41 8.26
N SER A 179 14.49 6.73 9.47
CA SER A 179 15.38 6.90 10.63
C SER A 179 16.00 5.58 11.08
N ASP A 180 17.12 5.64 11.78
CA ASP A 180 17.79 4.45 12.33
C ASP A 180 16.92 3.69 13.32
N GLU A 181 16.08 4.39 14.09
CA GLU A 181 15.12 3.79 15.02
C GLU A 181 14.05 2.97 14.31
N VAL A 182 13.59 3.41 13.14
CA VAL A 182 12.65 2.64 12.31
C VAL A 182 13.37 1.46 11.66
N ILE A 183 14.58 1.66 11.11
CA ILE A 183 15.37 0.56 10.51
C ILE A 183 15.66 -0.56 11.52
N ALA A 184 15.95 -0.22 12.77
CA ALA A 184 16.16 -1.20 13.84
C ALA A 184 14.91 -2.09 14.10
N GLN A 185 13.72 -1.54 13.89
CA GLN A 185 12.45 -2.27 14.03
C GLN A 185 12.05 -3.06 12.78
N LEU A 186 12.75 -2.86 11.66
CA LEU A 186 12.53 -3.56 10.38
C LEU A 186 13.51 -4.73 10.18
N GLN A 187 14.21 -5.17 11.23
CA GLN A 187 15.09 -6.33 11.16
C GLN A 187 14.30 -7.65 11.10
N GLY A 188 14.86 -8.63 10.38
CA GLY A 188 14.30 -9.98 10.28
C GLY A 188 13.08 -10.11 9.34
N LEU A 189 12.87 -9.16 8.44
CA LEU A 189 11.79 -9.22 7.45
C LEU A 189 12.03 -10.31 6.40
N ASP A 190 10.98 -11.04 6.07
CA ASP A 190 10.95 -11.88 4.87
C ASP A 190 10.79 -11.00 3.63
N TYR A 191 9.89 -10.02 3.69
CA TYR A 191 9.52 -9.18 2.57
C TYR A 191 9.45 -7.71 2.98
N LEU A 192 10.17 -6.86 2.24
CA LEU A 192 10.06 -5.41 2.32
C LEU A 192 9.47 -4.89 1.01
N PHE A 193 8.44 -4.06 1.07
CA PHE A 193 7.95 -3.28 -0.04
C PHE A 193 8.33 -1.82 0.20
N LEU A 194 9.12 -1.24 -0.71
CA LEU A 194 9.80 0.03 -0.50
C LEU A 194 9.55 1.02 -1.65
N ASP A 195 9.23 2.25 -1.30
CA ASP A 195 9.10 3.41 -2.19
C ASP A 195 10.32 3.51 -3.12
N CYS A 196 10.05 3.72 -4.41
CA CYS A 196 11.04 3.94 -5.45
C CYS A 196 10.39 4.69 -6.62
N LEU A 197 10.42 6.02 -6.62
CA LEU A 197 9.61 6.81 -7.54
C LEU A 197 10.22 6.90 -8.95
N MET A 198 11.49 7.26 -9.03
CA MET A 198 12.22 7.53 -10.28
C MET A 198 13.73 7.54 -10.06
N ASP A 199 14.53 7.66 -11.13
CA ASP A 199 15.99 7.72 -11.02
C ASP A 199 16.51 8.96 -10.30
N LYS A 200 15.85 10.10 -10.51
CA LYS A 200 16.28 11.38 -9.92
C LYS A 200 15.76 11.52 -8.48
N PRO A 201 16.55 12.13 -7.58
CA PRO A 201 16.05 12.51 -6.27
C PRO A 201 14.77 13.35 -6.38
N TYR A 202 13.81 13.07 -5.49
CA TYR A 202 12.55 13.80 -5.41
C TYR A 202 12.28 14.22 -3.96
N PRO A 203 11.67 15.40 -3.70
CA PRO A 203 11.55 15.89 -2.33
C PRO A 203 10.76 14.99 -1.38
N SER A 204 9.80 14.22 -1.87
CA SER A 204 8.89 13.40 -1.06
C SER A 204 8.99 11.90 -1.29
N HIS A 205 9.90 11.44 -2.15
CA HIS A 205 10.06 10.03 -2.49
C HIS A 205 11.53 9.65 -2.63
N LEU A 206 11.84 8.37 -2.43
CA LEU A 206 13.16 7.82 -2.70
C LEU A 206 13.41 7.73 -4.21
N SER A 207 14.64 8.04 -4.61
CA SER A 207 15.16 7.64 -5.91
C SER A 207 15.53 6.16 -5.93
N VAL A 208 15.79 5.61 -7.11
CA VAL A 208 16.28 4.22 -7.28
C VAL A 208 17.50 3.93 -6.40
N GLU A 209 18.53 4.79 -6.44
CA GLU A 209 19.76 4.60 -5.66
C GLU A 209 19.52 4.70 -4.15
N GLN A 210 18.66 5.62 -3.72
CA GLN A 210 18.28 5.73 -2.30
C GLN A 210 17.52 4.49 -1.84
N SER A 211 16.61 3.97 -2.67
CA SER A 211 15.85 2.74 -2.41
C SER A 211 16.79 1.54 -2.25
N PHE A 212 17.80 1.39 -3.11
CA PHE A 212 18.81 0.34 -2.97
C PHE A 212 19.63 0.50 -1.68
N ALA A 213 20.01 1.73 -1.31
CA ALA A 213 20.75 1.98 -0.08
C ALA A 213 19.93 1.61 1.17
N PHE A 214 18.64 1.98 1.22
CA PHE A 214 17.74 1.60 2.32
C PHE A 214 17.45 0.10 2.34
N ALA A 215 17.21 -0.53 1.19
CA ALA A 215 17.03 -1.97 1.09
C ALA A 215 18.22 -2.73 1.68
N LYS A 216 19.45 -2.29 1.38
CA LYS A 216 20.68 -2.85 1.95
C LYS A 216 20.77 -2.66 3.46
N ARG A 217 20.43 -1.47 3.97
CA ARG A 217 20.45 -1.17 5.42
C ARG A 217 19.41 -1.97 6.21
N ILE A 218 18.21 -2.14 5.65
CA ILE A 218 17.12 -2.89 6.28
C ILE A 218 17.40 -4.40 6.23
N GLY A 219 17.95 -4.90 5.12
CA GLY A 219 18.43 -6.28 5.03
C GLY A 219 17.32 -7.34 5.04
N ALA A 220 16.15 -7.03 4.46
CA ALA A 220 15.08 -8.02 4.28
C ALA A 220 15.53 -9.16 3.34
N LYS A 221 14.96 -10.36 3.50
CA LYS A 221 15.28 -11.51 2.61
C LYS A 221 14.97 -11.18 1.15
N GLN A 222 13.86 -10.49 0.89
CA GLN A 222 13.55 -9.93 -0.42
C GLN A 222 12.96 -8.52 -0.26
N THR A 223 13.42 -7.59 -1.10
CA THR A 223 12.86 -6.23 -1.21
C THR A 223 12.19 -6.03 -2.55
N TYR A 224 10.98 -5.49 -2.57
CA TYR A 224 10.21 -5.17 -3.77
C TYR A 224 10.01 -3.67 -3.88
N LEU A 225 10.39 -3.09 -5.01
CA LEU A 225 10.24 -1.67 -5.31
C LEU A 225 8.80 -1.36 -5.73
N ILE A 226 8.20 -0.33 -5.12
CA ILE A 226 6.81 0.11 -5.34
C ILE A 226 6.75 1.63 -5.56
N HIS A 227 5.55 2.15 -5.87
CA HIS A 227 5.28 3.57 -6.13
C HIS A 227 6.06 4.17 -7.32
N MET A 228 6.27 3.37 -8.37
CA MET A 228 7.13 3.72 -9.50
C MET A 228 6.39 4.53 -10.57
N THR A 229 7.04 5.59 -11.06
CA THR A 229 6.56 6.33 -12.24
C THR A 229 6.81 5.56 -13.53
N HIS A 230 6.16 6.00 -14.62
CA HIS A 230 6.42 5.51 -15.98
C HIS A 230 7.85 5.74 -16.50
N SER A 231 8.68 6.53 -15.80
CA SER A 231 10.09 6.69 -16.18
C SER A 231 10.93 5.44 -15.89
N LEU A 232 10.43 4.55 -15.03
CA LEU A 232 11.07 3.29 -14.67
C LEU A 232 10.43 2.13 -15.45
N GLU A 233 11.03 1.72 -16.56
CA GLU A 233 10.61 0.52 -17.29
C GLU A 233 10.97 -0.74 -16.49
N TYR A 234 10.07 -1.73 -16.44
CA TYR A 234 10.18 -2.90 -15.56
C TYR A 234 11.46 -3.71 -15.77
N HIS A 235 11.77 -4.14 -16.99
CA HIS A 235 12.92 -4.99 -17.27
C HIS A 235 14.23 -4.22 -17.13
N ALA A 236 14.26 -2.96 -17.56
CA ALA A 236 15.42 -2.09 -17.42
C ALA A 236 15.76 -1.82 -15.96
N LEU A 237 14.76 -1.57 -15.11
CA LEU A 237 14.97 -1.41 -13.67
C LEU A 237 15.39 -2.73 -13.02
N GLN A 238 14.72 -3.85 -13.34
CA GLN A 238 15.04 -5.16 -12.77
C GLN A 238 16.48 -5.60 -13.07
N ALA A 239 17.01 -5.27 -14.26
CA ALA A 239 18.40 -5.56 -14.62
C ALA A 239 19.43 -4.77 -13.79
N ARG A 240 19.02 -3.68 -13.14
CA ARG A 240 19.85 -2.85 -12.26
C ARG A 240 19.73 -3.23 -10.79
N CYS A 241 18.73 -4.03 -10.42
CA CYS A 241 18.48 -4.39 -9.04
C CYS A 241 19.60 -5.30 -8.47
N PRO A 242 20.02 -5.07 -7.21
CA PRO A 242 20.85 -6.03 -6.47
C PRO A 242 20.17 -7.39 -6.29
N GLU A 243 20.94 -8.41 -5.87
CA GLU A 243 20.53 -9.82 -5.80
C GLU A 243 19.18 -10.08 -5.08
N ASN A 244 18.90 -9.36 -3.99
CA ASN A 244 17.69 -9.52 -3.18
C ASN A 244 16.66 -8.40 -3.38
N VAL A 245 16.82 -7.60 -4.44
CA VAL A 245 15.90 -6.50 -4.78
C VAL A 245 15.19 -6.81 -6.09
N PHE A 246 13.89 -6.58 -6.12
CA PHE A 246 13.02 -6.92 -7.24
C PHE A 246 12.07 -5.76 -7.54
N VAL A 247 11.63 -5.66 -8.79
CA VAL A 247 10.62 -4.69 -9.21
C VAL A 247 9.24 -5.31 -8.98
N ALA A 248 8.37 -4.63 -8.22
CA ALA A 248 7.00 -5.11 -8.04
C ALA A 248 6.17 -4.91 -9.32
N TYR A 249 5.12 -5.70 -9.46
CA TYR A 249 4.10 -5.53 -10.49
C TYR A 249 2.72 -5.82 -9.89
N ASP A 250 1.69 -5.23 -10.48
CA ASP A 250 0.30 -5.44 -10.10
C ASP A 250 -0.04 -6.95 -10.13
N GLY A 251 -0.50 -7.48 -8.99
CA GLY A 251 -0.83 -8.90 -8.81
C GLY A 251 0.30 -9.78 -8.29
N LEU A 252 1.50 -9.23 -8.02
CA LEU A 252 2.57 -9.94 -7.31
C LEU A 252 2.07 -10.44 -5.94
N LYS A 253 2.39 -11.68 -5.58
CA LYS A 253 2.00 -12.32 -4.30
C LYS A 253 3.21 -12.90 -3.58
N VAL A 254 3.28 -12.66 -2.28
CA VAL A 254 4.29 -13.25 -1.38
C VAL A 254 3.62 -13.78 -0.11
N THR A 255 4.17 -14.84 0.47
CA THR A 255 3.62 -15.46 1.69
C THR A 255 4.72 -15.62 2.73
N SER A 256 4.47 -15.12 3.93
CA SER A 256 5.31 -15.26 5.13
C SER A 256 4.56 -16.04 6.21
N VAL A 257 5.29 -16.65 7.12
CA VAL A 257 4.73 -17.38 8.27
C VAL A 257 5.01 -16.56 9.52
N LEU A 258 3.96 -16.30 10.32
CA LEU A 258 4.06 -15.71 11.65
C LEU A 258 4.68 -16.67 12.66
#